data_AF-A0A9X3BXQ2-F1
#
_entry.id   AF-A0A9X3BXQ2-F1
#
_cell.length_a   1.000
_cell.length_b   1.000
_cell.length_c   1.000
_cell.angle_alpha   90.00
_cell.angle_beta   90.00
_cell.angle_gamma   90.00
#
_symmetry.space_group_name_H-M   'P 1'
#
loop_
_entity.id
_entity.type
_entity.pdbx_description
1 polymer ?
#
loop_
_entity_poly.entity_id
_entity_poly.type
_entity_poly.pdbx_seq_one_letter_code
_entity_poly.pdbx_strand_id
1 'polypeptide(L)'
;MTKPTGTLWICVVATLAGVGIGFVGGAFRWCLHVAERWRVELVEWVHQLADPGWVVPIAFAAAGATAAALVVRWVPLAAGSGIQHVEAVYRGTAQPPGLLLLPAKFIGGVLAIGSGLVLGREGPTVHMGAVIG
;
A
#
# COMPACT_ATOMS: atom_id res chain seq x y z
N MET A 1 -27.65 18.35 -21.71
CA MET A 1 -26.99 17.85 -22.94
C MET A 1 -25.50 18.17 -22.84
N THR A 2 -24.69 17.21 -22.38
CA THR A 2 -23.23 17.36 -22.32
C THR A 2 -22.68 17.45 -23.75
N LYS A 3 -21.84 18.46 -24.04
CA LYS A 3 -21.14 18.53 -25.33
C LYS A 3 -20.34 17.24 -25.54
N PRO A 4 -20.36 16.61 -26.72
CA PRO A 4 -19.72 15.31 -26.98
C PRO A 4 -18.21 15.29 -26.66
N THR A 5 -17.55 16.45 -26.67
CA THR A 5 -16.15 16.63 -26.28
C THR A 5 -15.88 16.31 -24.81
N GLY A 6 -16.85 16.56 -23.91
CA GLY A 6 -16.70 16.32 -22.48
C GLY A 6 -16.70 14.83 -22.13
N THR A 7 -17.55 14.05 -22.79
CA THR A 7 -17.63 12.60 -22.57
C THR A 7 -16.37 11.89 -23.04
N LEU A 8 -15.86 12.24 -24.24
CA LEU A 8 -14.62 11.67 -24.76
C LEU A 8 -13.43 11.97 -23.82
N TRP A 9 -13.34 13.20 -23.30
CA TRP A 9 -12.29 13.58 -22.35
C TRP A 9 -12.35 12.75 -21.07
N ILE A 10 -13.53 12.56 -20.49
CA ILE A 10 -13.70 11.73 -19.28
C ILE A 10 -13.29 10.28 -19.56
N CYS A 11 -13.65 9.72 -20.72
CA CYS A 11 -13.25 8.36 -21.09
C CYS A 11 -11.72 8.24 -21.20
N VAL A 12 -11.05 9.22 -21.81
CA VAL A 12 -9.59 9.22 -21.93
C VAL A 12 -8.93 9.31 -20.55
N VAL A 13 -9.36 10.25 -19.71
CA VAL A 13 -8.81 10.43 -18.36
C VAL A 13 -9.06 9.19 -17.49
N ALA A 14 -10.25 8.62 -17.52
CA ALA A 14 -10.59 7.40 -16.77
C ALA A 14 -9.76 6.19 -17.23
N THR A 15 -9.48 6.08 -18.53
CA THR A 15 -8.63 4.99 -19.07
C THR A 15 -7.19 5.16 -18.59
N LEU A 16 -6.63 6.36 -18.68
CA LEU A 16 -5.27 6.64 -18.22
C LEU A 16 -5.13 6.43 -16.71
N ALA A 17 -6.10 6.90 -15.92
CA ALA A 17 -6.16 6.66 -14.49
C ALA A 17 -6.23 5.15 -14.19
N GLY A 18 -7.14 4.42 -14.85
CA GLY A 18 -7.28 2.97 -14.67
C GLY A 18 -6.00 2.18 -14.96
N VAL A 19 -5.26 2.56 -16.01
CA VAL A 19 -3.95 1.96 -16.31
C VAL A 19 -2.95 2.26 -15.19
N GLY A 20 -2.89 3.50 -14.71
CA GLY A 20 -2.01 3.88 -13.60
C GLY A 20 -2.33 3.15 -12.30
N ILE A 21 -3.61 3.08 -11.93
CA ILE A 21 -4.11 2.37 -10.75
C ILE A 21 -3.80 0.87 -10.86
N GLY A 22 -4.05 0.28 -12.03
CA GLY A 22 -3.77 -1.14 -12.29
C GLY A 22 -2.27 -1.45 -12.19
N PHE A 23 -1.42 -0.59 -12.73
CA PHE A 23 0.03 -0.73 -12.64
C PHE A 23 0.52 -0.65 -11.19
N VAL A 24 0.14 0.39 -10.45
CA VAL A 24 0.56 0.58 -9.05
C VAL A 24 0.01 -0.52 -8.15
N GLY A 25 -1.27 -0.86 -8.27
CA GLY A 25 -1.90 -1.95 -7.51
C GLY A 25 -1.30 -3.32 -7.84
N GLY A 26 -0.99 -3.57 -9.12
CA GLY A 26 -0.31 -4.78 -9.58
C GLY A 26 1.11 -4.88 -9.02
N ALA A 27 1.89 -3.80 -9.08
CA ALA A 27 3.22 -3.73 -8.51
C ALA A 27 3.20 -3.93 -6.99
N PHE A 28 2.24 -3.31 -6.29
CA PHE A 28 2.09 -3.48 -4.85
C PHE A 28 1.81 -4.94 -4.49
N ARG A 29 0.85 -5.58 -5.18
CA ARG A 29 0.53 -6.99 -4.99
C ARG A 29 1.73 -7.89 -5.28
N TRP A 30 2.46 -7.61 -6.34
CA TRP A 30 3.69 -8.35 -6.69
C TRP A 30 4.73 -8.24 -5.57
N CYS A 31 5.01 -7.03 -5.08
CA CYS A 31 5.93 -6.81 -3.97
C CYS A 31 5.52 -7.57 -2.70
N LEU A 32 4.23 -7.57 -2.36
CA LEU A 32 3.71 -8.33 -1.21
C LEU A 32 3.91 -9.84 -1.38
N HIS A 33 3.65 -10.37 -2.57
CA HIS A 33 3.84 -11.79 -2.85
C HIS A 33 5.32 -12.19 -2.78
N VAL A 34 6.21 -11.34 -3.30
CA VAL A 34 7.66 -11.54 -3.17
C VAL A 34 8.07 -11.49 -1.70
N ALA A 35 7.63 -10.50 -0.93
CA ALA A 35 7.95 -10.38 0.49
C ALA A 35 7.45 -11.59 1.31
N GLU A 36 6.26 -12.10 0.98
CA GLU A 36 5.73 -13.32 1.60
C GLU A 36 6.60 -14.54 1.31
N ARG A 37 7.07 -14.72 0.06
CA ARG A 37 8.01 -15.79 -0.29
C ARG A 37 9.30 -15.69 0.51
N TRP A 38 9.92 -14.52 0.56
CA TRP A 38 11.14 -14.29 1.36
C TRP A 38 10.91 -14.59 2.85
N ARG A 39 9.75 -14.24 3.39
CA ARG A 39 9.39 -14.51 4.78
C ARG A 39 9.23 -16.01 5.04
N VAL A 40 8.65 -16.76 4.11
CA VAL A 40 8.54 -18.23 4.22
C VAL A 40 9.92 -18.89 4.15
N GLU A 41 10.76 -18.49 3.18
CA GLU A 41 12.14 -18.98 3.05
C GLU A 41 12.97 -18.68 4.30
N LEU A 42 12.80 -17.48 4.90
CA LEU A 42 13.44 -17.12 6.16
C LEU A 42 13.02 -18.05 7.30
N VAL A 43 11.71 -18.34 7.42
CA VAL A 43 11.20 -19.23 8.49
C VAL A 43 11.71 -20.65 8.29
N GLU A 44 11.70 -21.17 7.07
CA GLU A 44 12.24 -22.51 6.76
C GLU A 44 13.73 -22.62 7.07
N TRP A 45 14.51 -21.58 6.72
CA TRP A 45 15.93 -21.51 7.05
C TRP A 45 16.15 -21.49 8.57
N VAL A 46 15.37 -20.69 9.29
CA VAL A 46 15.44 -20.61 10.76
C VAL A 46 15.15 -21.95 11.44
N HIS A 47 14.25 -22.77 10.91
CA HIS A 47 13.97 -24.11 11.45
C HIS A 47 15.17 -25.07 11.36
N GLN A 48 16.15 -24.78 10.50
CA GLN A 48 17.40 -25.55 10.41
C GLN A 48 18.45 -25.12 11.45
N LEU A 49 18.25 -23.99 12.13
CA LEU A 49 19.17 -23.50 13.16
C LEU A 49 18.82 -24.12 14.52
N ALA A 50 19.84 -24.33 15.36
CA ALA A 50 19.66 -24.72 16.76
C ALA A 50 18.97 -23.61 17.57
N ASP A 51 18.34 -23.98 18.68
CA ASP A 51 17.58 -23.04 19.53
C ASP A 51 18.43 -21.86 20.04
N PRO A 52 17.90 -20.61 20.03
CA PRO A 52 16.51 -20.22 19.78
C PRO A 52 16.31 -19.48 18.43
N GLY A 53 16.18 -20.22 17.33
CA GLY A 53 15.97 -19.63 15.99
C GLY A 53 14.71 -18.78 15.86
N TRP A 54 13.66 -19.07 16.64
CA TRP A 54 12.36 -18.39 16.60
C TRP A 54 12.41 -16.87 16.86
N VAL A 55 13.51 -16.36 17.42
CA VAL A 55 13.73 -14.92 17.64
C VAL A 55 13.89 -14.17 16.31
N VAL A 56 14.43 -14.81 15.28
CA VAL A 56 14.75 -14.17 13.98
C VAL A 56 13.48 -13.67 13.25
N PRO A 57 12.42 -14.47 13.05
CA PRO A 57 11.17 -13.99 12.45
C PRO A 57 10.50 -12.87 13.25
N ILE A 58 10.59 -12.90 14.59
CA ILE A 58 10.04 -11.85 15.46
C ILE A 58 10.82 -10.54 15.26
N ALA A 59 12.15 -10.61 15.26
CA ALA A 59 12.99 -9.45 15.02
C ALA A 59 12.73 -8.86 13.61
N PHE A 60 12.55 -9.70 12.60
CA PHE A 60 12.19 -9.27 11.25
C PHE A 60 10.84 -8.55 11.21
N ALA A 61 9.81 -9.13 11.84
CA ALA A 61 8.49 -8.51 11.93
C ALA A 61 8.53 -7.16 12.65
N ALA A 62 9.26 -7.07 13.77
CA ALA A 62 9.45 -5.85 14.54
C ALA A 62 10.22 -4.77 13.76
N ALA A 63 11.25 -5.16 13.01
CA ALA A 63 12.00 -4.24 12.15
C ALA A 63 11.11 -3.67 11.03
N GLY A 64 10.32 -4.52 10.36
CA GLY A 64 9.38 -4.08 9.33
C GLY A 64 8.27 -3.16 9.87
N ALA A 65 7.71 -3.48 11.04
CA ALA A 65 6.75 -2.62 11.74
C ALA A 65 7.37 -1.25 12.08
N THR A 66 8.61 -1.25 12.59
CA THR A 66 9.34 -0.03 12.92
C THR A 66 9.59 0.82 11.67
N ALA A 67 10.06 0.20 10.59
CA ALA A 67 10.31 0.89 9.33
C ALA A 67 9.02 1.48 8.73
N ALA A 68 7.91 0.72 8.77
CA ALA A 68 6.60 1.23 8.36
C ALA A 68 6.15 2.43 9.23
N ALA A 69 6.37 2.36 10.55
CA ALA A 69 6.07 3.47 11.46
C ALA A 69 6.90 4.72 11.17
N LEU A 70 8.18 4.56 10.76
CA LEU A 70 9.01 5.68 10.32
C LEU A 70 8.45 6.34 9.05
N VAL A 71 7.97 5.55 8.08
CA VAL A 71 7.31 6.10 6.88
C VAL A 71 6.05 6.88 7.25
N VAL A 72 5.22 6.33 8.15
CA VAL A 72 4.02 7.01 8.65
C VAL A 72 4.36 8.29 9.41
N ARG A 73 5.49 8.33 10.13
CA ARG A 73 5.95 9.55 10.81
C ARG A 73 6.30 10.66 9.81
N TRP A 74 6.74 10.31 8.61
CA TRP A 74 7.04 11.28 7.55
C TRP A 74 5.79 11.74 6.81
N VAL A 75 4.87 10.82 6.53
CA VAL A 75 3.59 11.12 5.89
C VAL A 75 2.45 10.54 6.75
N PRO A 76 1.92 11.30 7.72
CA PRO A 76 0.90 10.80 8.66
C PRO A 76 -0.36 10.27 7.97
N LEU A 77 -0.72 10.86 6.84
CA LEU A 77 -1.89 10.46 6.04
C LEU A 77 -1.74 9.04 5.44
N ALA A 78 -0.51 8.51 5.39
CA ALA A 78 -0.22 7.14 4.97
C ALA A 78 -0.60 6.09 6.05
N ALA A 79 -0.98 6.49 7.26
CA ALA A 79 -1.45 5.56 8.28
C ALA A 79 -2.78 4.86 7.92
N GLY A 80 -2.99 3.65 8.44
CA GLY A 80 -4.26 2.93 8.39
C GLY A 80 -4.75 2.56 6.98
N SER A 81 -6.03 2.23 6.86
CA SER A 81 -6.64 1.78 5.60
C SER A 81 -6.63 2.86 4.51
N GLY A 82 -7.06 4.09 4.83
CA GLY A 82 -7.22 5.16 3.86
C GLY A 82 -8.59 5.23 3.17
N ILE A 83 -9.38 4.15 3.21
CA ILE A 83 -10.76 4.14 2.66
C ILE A 83 -11.60 5.26 3.27
N GLN A 84 -11.49 5.47 4.59
CA GLN A 84 -12.22 6.53 5.29
C GLN A 84 -11.82 7.93 4.81
N HIS A 85 -10.56 8.12 4.41
CA HIS A 85 -10.09 9.40 3.86
C HIS A 85 -10.62 9.60 2.44
N VAL A 86 -10.57 8.57 1.60
CA VAL A 86 -11.17 8.60 0.25
C VAL A 86 -12.68 8.91 0.33
N GLU A 87 -13.39 8.27 1.26
CA GLU A 87 -14.81 8.53 1.50
C GLU A 87 -15.06 9.96 1.99
N ALA A 88 -14.21 10.50 2.87
CA ALA A 88 -14.31 11.88 3.33
C ALA A 88 -14.04 12.89 2.19
N VAL A 89 -13.08 12.63 1.31
CA VAL A 89 -12.81 13.45 0.12
C VAL A 89 -14.00 13.41 -0.83
N TYR A 90 -14.58 12.24 -1.06
CA TYR A 90 -15.79 12.09 -1.87
C TYR A 90 -16.99 12.85 -1.30
N ARG A 91 -17.14 12.89 0.03
CA ARG A 91 -18.17 13.66 0.73
C ARG A 91 -17.86 15.17 0.85
N GLY A 92 -16.69 15.61 0.40
CA GLY A 92 -16.23 17.00 0.52
C GLY A 92 -15.86 17.42 1.95
N THR A 93 -15.67 16.48 2.87
CA THR A 93 -15.31 16.74 4.28
C THR A 93 -13.80 16.63 4.55
N ALA A 94 -13.01 16.24 3.55
CA ALA A 94 -11.55 16.24 3.61
C ALA A 94 -10.94 16.72 2.28
N GLN A 95 -9.70 17.20 2.34
CA GLN A 95 -8.94 17.59 1.15
C GLN A 95 -8.30 16.37 0.48
N PRO A 96 -8.18 16.35 -0.86
CA PRO A 96 -7.49 15.29 -1.58
C PRO A 96 -6.04 15.09 -1.08
N PRO A 97 -5.57 13.85 -1.00
CA PRO A 97 -4.19 13.57 -0.61
C PRO A 97 -3.18 14.09 -1.64
N GLY A 98 -2.03 14.56 -1.16
CA GLY A 98 -0.92 14.97 -2.03
C GLY A 98 -0.20 13.77 -2.68
N LEU A 99 0.55 14.03 -3.75
CA LEU A 99 1.29 13.01 -4.51
C LEU A 99 2.29 12.21 -3.66
N LEU A 100 2.84 12.82 -2.60
CA LEU A 100 3.76 12.15 -1.66
C LEU A 100 3.09 11.01 -0.87
N LEU A 101 1.76 10.98 -0.79
CA LEU A 101 1.04 9.88 -0.18
C LEU A 101 1.32 8.56 -0.91
N LEU A 102 1.34 8.58 -2.25
CA LEU A 102 1.45 7.37 -3.06
C LEU A 102 2.70 6.55 -2.72
N PRO A 103 3.93 7.09 -2.80
CA PRO A 103 5.13 6.32 -2.44
C PRO A 103 5.18 5.97 -0.94
N ALA A 104 4.70 6.85 -0.05
CA ALA A 104 4.69 6.57 1.38
C ALA A 104 3.73 5.42 1.73
N LYS A 105 2.53 5.39 1.14
CA LYS A 105 1.53 4.34 1.34
C LYS A 105 2.01 3.02 0.76
N PHE A 106 2.64 3.06 -0.42
CA PHE A 106 3.21 1.89 -1.07
C PHE A 106 4.31 1.27 -0.20
N ILE A 107 5.34 2.04 0.14
CA ILE A 107 6.50 1.53 0.88
C ILE A 107 6.09 1.12 2.29
N GLY A 108 5.34 1.95 3.00
CA GLY A 108 4.85 1.63 4.34
C GLY A 108 3.96 0.38 4.35
N GLY A 109 3.09 0.22 3.33
CA GLY A 109 2.26 -0.97 3.17
C GLY A 109 3.07 -2.24 2.88
N VAL A 110 4.07 -2.17 2.00
CA VAL A 110 4.96 -3.31 1.69
C VAL A 110 5.75 -3.71 2.93
N LEU A 111 6.32 -2.75 3.66
CA LEU A 111 7.08 -3.02 4.88
C LEU A 111 6.21 -3.64 5.97
N ALA A 112 5.01 -3.10 6.18
CA ALA A 112 4.10 -3.57 7.22
C ALA A 112 3.51 -4.96 6.91
N ILE A 113 2.89 -5.12 5.74
CA ILE A 113 2.25 -6.39 5.36
C ILE A 113 3.32 -7.45 5.06
N GLY A 114 4.40 -7.06 4.35
CA GLY A 114 5.48 -7.95 3.98
C GLY A 114 6.28 -8.50 5.16
N SER A 115 6.35 -7.76 6.28
CA SER A 115 6.99 -8.26 7.51
C SER A 115 6.09 -9.21 8.32
N GLY A 116 4.84 -9.41 7.92
CA GLY A 116 3.90 -10.33 8.55
C GLY A 116 2.89 -9.70 9.49
N LEU A 117 2.70 -8.37 9.47
CA LEU A 117 1.60 -7.74 10.22
C LEU A 117 0.23 -8.12 9.63
N VAL A 118 -0.75 -8.32 10.50
CA VAL A 118 -2.12 -8.68 10.11
C VAL A 118 -2.85 -7.45 9.57
N LEU A 119 -2.62 -7.15 8.29
CA LEU A 119 -3.17 -6.01 7.58
C LEU A 119 -3.59 -6.42 6.16
N GLY A 120 -4.69 -5.85 5.67
CA GLY A 120 -5.17 -6.08 4.32
C GLY A 120 -4.54 -5.11 3.31
N ARG A 121 -4.31 -5.59 2.08
CA ARG A 121 -3.84 -4.78 0.95
C ARG A 121 -4.92 -3.91 0.29
N GLU A 122 -6.20 -4.17 0.58
CA GLU A 122 -7.33 -3.51 -0.08
C GLU A 122 -7.38 -2.01 0.21
N GLY A 123 -7.22 -1.61 1.48
CA GLY A 123 -7.20 -0.21 1.89
C GLY A 123 -6.11 0.62 1.19
N PRO A 124 -4.82 0.23 1.31
CA PRO A 124 -3.72 0.90 0.63
C PRO A 124 -3.93 1.02 -0.89
N THR A 125 -4.44 -0.03 -1.54
CA THR A 125 -4.68 -0.02 -3.00
C THR A 125 -5.73 1.02 -3.39
N VAL A 126 -6.85 1.07 -2.66
CA VAL A 126 -7.91 2.09 -2.90
C VAL A 126 -7.39 3.50 -2.63
N HIS A 127 -6.64 3.69 -1.55
CA HIS A 127 -6.12 5.02 -1.19
C HIS A 127 -5.08 5.54 -2.19
N MET A 128 -4.18 4.68 -2.68
CA MET A 128 -3.26 5.02 -3.77
C MET A 128 -4.02 5.28 -5.07
N GLY A 129 -5.07 4.50 -5.34
CA GLY A 129 -5.92 4.70 -6.52
C GLY A 129 -6.54 6.10 -6.55
N ALA A 130 -7.09 6.54 -5.42
CA ALA A 130 -7.68 7.88 -5.28
C ALA A 130 -6.68 9.04 -5.42
N VAL A 131 -5.37 8.79 -5.25
CA VAL A 131 -4.33 9.81 -5.57
C VAL A 131 -4.09 9.89 -7.08
N ILE A 132 -4.25 8.77 -7.79
CA ILE A 132 -3.95 8.66 -9.22
C ILE A 132 -5.10 9.21 -10.08
N GLY A 133 -6.35 8.95 -9.69
CA GLY A 133 -7.52 9.46 -10.43
C GLY A 133 -8.86 9.15 -9.78
#